data_AF-A0A8T5MDV1-F1
#
_entry.id   AF-A0A8T5MDV1-F1
#
_cell.length_a   1.000
_cell.length_b   1.000
_cell.length_c   1.000
_cell.angle_alpha   90.00
_cell.angle_beta   90.00
_cell.angle_gamma   90.00
#
_symmetry.space_group_name_H-M   'P 1'
#
loop_
_entity.id
_entity.type
_entity.pdbx_description
1 polymer ?
#
loop_
_entity_poly.entity_id
_entity_poly.type
_entity_poly.pdbx_seq_one_letter_code
_entity_poly.pdbx_strand_id
1 'polypeptide(L)' 'PTKTKQILTEYGKTDLGTDEIMPEIKKYVAGKNYCILVFFNKVEKVKPFNIDKTGFGTMSAWITVDNINKLKEPKN' A
#
# COMPACT_ATOMS: atom_id res chain seq x y z
N PRO A 1 -19.99 -5.99 -9.71
CA PRO A 1 -18.88 -6.46 -10.59
C PRO A 1 -18.34 -5.37 -11.55
N THR A 2 -19.22 -4.63 -12.23
CA THR A 2 -18.85 -3.66 -13.27
C THR A 2 -17.99 -2.50 -12.74
N LYS A 3 -18.37 -1.93 -11.59
CA LYS A 3 -17.66 -0.79 -10.97
C LYS A 3 -16.27 -1.15 -10.49
N THR A 4 -16.10 -2.31 -9.84
CA THR A 4 -14.79 -2.84 -9.43
C THR A 4 -13.86 -3.02 -10.64
N LYS A 5 -14.38 -3.56 -11.75
CA LYS A 5 -13.59 -3.71 -12.99
C LYS A 5 -13.17 -2.36 -13.54
N GLN A 6 -14.07 -1.37 -13.60
CA GLN A 6 -13.77 -0.02 -14.06
C GLN A 6 -12.67 0.64 -13.22
N ILE A 7 -12.82 0.63 -11.89
CA ILE A 7 -11.83 1.19 -10.95
C ILE A 7 -10.46 0.53 -11.15
N LEU A 8 -10.42 -0.80 -11.21
CA LEU A 8 -9.16 -1.52 -11.38
C LEU A 8 -8.50 -1.26 -12.75
N THR A 9 -9.27 -1.18 -13.82
CA THR A 9 -8.74 -0.86 -15.15
C THR A 9 -8.20 0.57 -15.21
N GLU A 10 -8.93 1.53 -14.67
CA GLU A 10 -8.53 2.94 -14.65
C GLU A 10 -7.24 3.13 -13.85
N TYR A 11 -7.23 2.72 -12.58
CA TYR A 11 -6.10 2.99 -11.70
C TYR A 11 -4.96 1.97 -11.82
N GLY A 12 -5.23 0.73 -12.24
CA GLY A 12 -4.17 -0.26 -12.50
C GLY A 12 -3.22 0.18 -13.61
N LYS A 13 -3.77 0.80 -14.67
CA LYS A 13 -2.96 1.36 -15.76
C LYS A 13 -2.16 2.57 -15.29
N THR A 14 -2.80 3.49 -14.55
CA THR A 14 -2.17 4.74 -14.12
C THR A 14 -1.09 4.53 -13.05
N ASP A 15 -1.30 3.61 -12.11
CA ASP A 15 -0.41 3.41 -10.95
C ASP A 15 0.61 2.29 -11.16
N LEU A 16 0.15 1.11 -11.62
CA LEU A 16 0.98 -0.08 -11.73
C LEU A 16 1.56 -0.29 -13.14
N GLY A 17 1.12 0.52 -14.12
CA GLY A 17 1.54 0.39 -15.52
C GLY A 17 1.09 -0.91 -16.18
N THR A 18 0.06 -1.57 -15.63
CA THR A 18 -0.47 -2.83 -16.17
C THR A 18 -1.93 -2.70 -16.57
N ASP A 19 -2.26 -3.20 -17.76
CA ASP A 19 -3.63 -3.35 -18.22
C ASP A 19 -4.25 -4.67 -17.71
N GLU A 20 -3.42 -5.61 -17.24
CA GLU A 20 -3.86 -6.89 -16.71
C GLU A 20 -3.82 -6.94 -15.19
N ILE A 21 -4.98 -7.15 -14.60
CA ILE A 21 -5.12 -7.45 -13.17
C ILE A 21 -5.00 -8.96 -12.97
N MET A 22 -4.01 -9.33 -12.16
CA MET A 22 -3.72 -10.72 -11.79
C MET A 22 -4.97 -11.42 -11.20
N PRO A 23 -5.19 -12.72 -11.50
CA PRO A 23 -6.34 -13.48 -11.00
C PRO A 23 -6.50 -13.44 -9.47
N GLU A 24 -5.40 -13.43 -8.72
CA GLU A 24 -5.39 -13.40 -7.25
C GLU A 24 -6.00 -12.10 -6.73
N ILE A 25 -5.67 -10.97 -7.37
CA ILE A 25 -6.25 -9.67 -7.01
C ILE A 25 -7.75 -9.66 -7.32
N LYS A 26 -8.15 -10.17 -8.50
CA LYS A 26 -9.58 -10.28 -8.87
C LYS A 26 -10.36 -11.08 -7.84
N LYS A 27 -9.81 -12.20 -7.36
CA LYS A 27 -10.40 -13.02 -6.30
C LYS A 27 -10.45 -12.28 -4.97
N TYR A 28 -9.37 -11.59 -4.59
CA TYR A 28 -9.30 -10.84 -3.32
C TYR A 28 -10.31 -9.70 -3.23
N VAL A 29 -10.60 -9.01 -4.34
CA VAL A 29 -11.54 -7.88 -4.35
C VAL A 29 -12.98 -8.29 -4.65
N ALA A 30 -13.24 -9.54 -5.03
CA ALA A 30 -14.57 -10.02 -5.37
C ALA A 30 -15.53 -9.84 -4.19
N GLY A 31 -16.69 -9.21 -4.44
CA GLY A 31 -17.71 -8.97 -3.42
C GLY A 31 -17.39 -7.84 -2.43
N LYS A 32 -16.25 -7.15 -2.54
CA LYS A 32 -15.96 -5.97 -1.71
C LYS A 32 -16.72 -4.74 -2.22
N ASN A 33 -17.40 -4.06 -1.29
CA ASN A 33 -18.19 -2.87 -1.59
C ASN A 33 -17.40 -1.56 -1.52
N TYR A 34 -16.25 -1.59 -0.83
CA TYR A 34 -15.44 -0.40 -0.55
C TYR A 34 -13.96 -0.67 -0.84
N CYS A 35 -13.27 0.37 -1.29
CA CYS A 35 -11.82 0.36 -1.49
C CYS A 35 -11.25 1.74 -1.14
N ILE A 36 -9.97 1.78 -0.79
CA ILE A 36 -9.20 3.00 -0.59
C ILE A 36 -8.13 3.00 -1.67
N LEU A 37 -8.03 4.11 -2.41
CA LEU A 37 -6.97 4.35 -3.38
C LEU A 37 -6.02 5.37 -2.77
N VAL A 38 -4.74 5.01 -2.64
CA VAL A 38 -3.70 5.88 -2.09
C VAL A 38 -2.68 6.17 -3.17
N PHE A 39 -2.60 7.43 -3.58
CA PHE A 39 -1.66 7.90 -4.59
C PHE A 39 -0.47 8.54 -3.90
N PHE A 40 0.72 8.02 -4.18
CA PHE A 40 1.95 8.61 -3.68
C PHE A 40 2.51 9.59 -4.72
N ASN A 41 3.08 10.69 -4.24
CA ASN A 41 3.90 11.58 -5.06
C ASN A 41 5.30 11.68 -4.42
N LYS A 42 6.31 12.00 -5.23
CA LYS A 42 7.70 12.22 -4.77
C LYS A 42 8.24 11.07 -3.91
N VAL A 43 8.00 9.82 -4.34
CA VAL A 43 8.50 8.63 -3.62
C VAL A 43 10.03 8.63 -3.64
N GLU A 44 10.64 8.49 -2.47
CA GLU A 44 12.09 8.46 -2.31
C GLU A 44 12.56 7.07 -1.91
N LYS A 45 13.67 6.64 -2.52
CA LYS A 45 14.35 5.41 -2.09
C LYS A 45 15.10 5.66 -0.78
N VAL A 46 14.89 4.78 0.20
CA VAL A 46 15.65 4.77 1.45
C VAL A 46 16.52 3.52 1.53
N LYS A 47 17.63 3.61 2.28
CA LYS A 47 18.42 2.41 2.62
C LYS A 47 17.57 1.49 3.51
N PRO A 48 17.57 0.17 3.31
CA PRO A 48 16.89 -0.77 4.20
C PRO A 48 17.34 -0.58 5.67
N PHE A 49 16.40 -0.71 6.61
CA PHE A 49 16.65 -0.64 8.05
C PHE A 49 15.65 -1.53 8.81
N ASN A 50 16.02 -1.96 10.02
CA ASN A 50 15.11 -2.66 10.90
C ASN A 50 14.09 -1.69 11.52
N ILE A 51 12.84 -2.13 11.59
CA ILE A 51 11.73 -1.29 12.03
C ILE A 51 11.43 -1.57 13.51
N ASP A 52 11.57 -0.56 14.36
CA ASP A 52 10.99 -0.57 15.70
C ASP A 52 9.50 -0.17 15.63
N LYS A 53 8.63 -1.08 16.07
CA LYS A 53 7.17 -0.87 16.11
C LYS A 53 6.64 -0.60 17.52
N THR A 54 7.52 -0.34 18.50
CA THR A 54 7.12 -0.05 19.88
C THR A 54 6.16 1.14 19.92
N GLY A 55 5.02 0.97 20.58
CA GLY A 55 3.95 1.99 20.62
C GLY A 55 3.01 2.00 19.42
N PHE A 56 3.22 1.13 18.41
CA PHE A 56 2.31 0.92 17.30
C PHE A 56 1.54 -0.41 17.46
N GLY A 57 0.31 -0.47 16.97
CA GLY A 57 -0.53 -1.67 17.02
C GLY A 57 0.08 -2.83 16.23
N THR A 58 0.02 -4.05 16.79
CA THR A 58 0.62 -5.27 16.22
C THR A 58 0.03 -5.69 14.87
N MET A 59 -1.16 -5.19 14.50
CA MET A 59 -1.87 -5.51 13.25
C MET A 59 -2.11 -4.27 12.37
N SER A 60 -1.27 -3.25 12.47
CA SER A 60 -1.39 -2.07 11.59
C SER A 60 -0.90 -2.40 10.18
N ALA A 61 -1.79 -2.23 9.19
CA ALA A 61 -1.42 -2.37 7.78
C ALA A 61 -0.41 -1.30 7.35
N TRP A 62 -0.54 -0.07 7.88
CA TRP A 62 0.33 1.08 7.62
C TRP A 62 0.74 1.78 8.92
N ILE A 63 1.90 2.44 8.89
CA ILE A 63 2.40 3.27 9.99
C ILE A 63 2.66 4.66 9.44
N THR A 64 2.03 5.68 10.02
CA THR A 64 2.26 7.09 9.70
C THR A 64 3.17 7.70 10.76
N VAL A 65 4.28 8.29 10.33
CA VAL A 65 5.21 9.01 11.20
C VAL A 65 5.57 10.34 10.54
N ASP A 66 5.76 11.35 11.37
CA ASP A 66 6.31 12.66 10.99
C ASP A 66 7.80 12.56 10.62
N ASN A 67 8.53 11.62 11.24
CA ASN A 67 9.95 11.41 11.00
C ASN A 67 10.29 9.92 10.95
N ILE A 68 10.83 9.47 9.82
CA ILE A 68 11.22 8.06 9.59
C ILE A 68 12.26 7.56 10.59
N ASN A 69 13.07 8.44 11.19
CA ASN A 69 14.06 8.05 12.19
C ASN A 69 13.43 7.52 13.49
N LYS A 70 12.14 7.81 13.74
CA LYS A 70 11.40 7.22 14.88
C LYS A 70 11.10 5.74 14.70
N LEU A 71 11.18 5.22 13.47
CA LEU A 71 10.96 3.81 13.16
C LEU A 71 12.26 3.02 13.03
N LYS A 72 13.42 3.68 13.07
CA LYS A 72 14.70 2.97 12.96
C LYS A 72 15.07 2.42 14.32
N GLU A 73 15.41 1.14 14.38
CA GLU A 73 16.07 0.60 15.57
C GLU A 73 17.32 1.44 15.91
N PRO A 74 17.57 1.73 17.20
CA PRO A 74 18.80 2.39 17.60
C PRO A 74 20.00 1.54 17.15
N LYS A 75 21.01 2.20 16.60
CA LYS A 75 22.27 1.53 16.27
C LYS A 75 22.95 1.13 17.58
N ASN A 76 23.12 -0.16 17.80
CA ASN A 76 24.08 -0.68 18.78
C ASN A 76 25.51 -0.32 18.37
#